data_AF-A0A6A8DBM9-F1
#
_entry.id   AF-A0A6A8DBM9-F1
#
_cell.length_a   1.000
_cell.length_b   1.000
_cell.length_c   1.000
_cell.angle_alpha   90.00
_cell.angle_beta   90.00
_cell.angle_gamma   90.00
#
_symmetry.space_group_name_H-M   'P 1'
#
loop_
_entity.id
_entity.type
_entity.pdbx_description
1 polymer ?
#
loop_
_entity_poly.entity_id
_entity_poly.type
_entity_poly.pdbx_seq_one_letter_code
_entity_poly.pdbx_strand_id
1 'polypeptide(L)'
;MEIINDLVFDVWKHLLGVPIYIRQVLFLFLVVFIIRYILIKVIPFIIKTLIHLISFLLNQWVNFNGWFLNLWMKSRRKRDKGIPGIINIMESIMDLTTEGTTRLKRLVAEKPKFKTKFKKTYKWVAIIIIIGFPFLYYSQPQLEVSKKWDDVEGWVVGHSLTETPATTSAKEEKNQEGNVKVSLREGYDGVYIREKPSLDAKDLEILGVGEQATYLNQEQQVEDITWLYVELKNGKKGWVSNKIVERHQ
;
A
#
# COMPACT_ATOMS: atom_id res chain seq x y z
N MET A 1 3.44 -9.11 6.16
CA MET A 1 2.60 -8.02 5.64
C MET A 1 1.18 -8.50 5.39
N GLU A 2 0.99 -9.74 4.94
CA GLU A 2 -0.31 -10.42 4.76
C GLU A 2 -1.24 -10.25 5.97
N ILE A 3 -0.80 -10.63 7.18
CA ILE A 3 -1.61 -10.52 8.41
C ILE A 3 -2.19 -9.12 8.67
N ILE A 4 -1.44 -8.05 8.35
CA ILE A 4 -1.91 -6.67 8.56
C ILE A 4 -2.93 -6.30 7.50
N ASN A 5 -2.70 -6.72 6.26
CA ASN A 5 -3.61 -6.48 5.15
C ASN A 5 -4.93 -7.22 5.40
N ASP A 6 -4.90 -8.49 5.80
CA ASP A 6 -6.07 -9.30 6.11
C ASP A 6 -6.92 -8.66 7.21
N LEU A 7 -6.27 -8.14 8.27
CA LEU A 7 -6.96 -7.42 9.34
C LEU A 7 -7.63 -6.13 8.84
N VAL A 8 -6.97 -5.40 7.94
CA VAL A 8 -7.54 -4.19 7.33
C VAL A 8 -8.73 -4.54 6.44
N PHE A 9 -8.64 -5.60 5.64
CA PHE A 9 -9.71 -6.07 4.77
C PHE A 9 -10.92 -6.57 5.56
N ASP A 10 -10.70 -7.32 6.63
CA ASP A 10 -11.79 -7.85 7.47
C ASP A 10 -12.56 -6.72 8.18
N VAL A 11 -11.83 -5.71 8.70
CA VAL A 11 -12.47 -4.50 9.24
C VAL A 11 -13.22 -3.74 8.14
N TRP A 12 -12.64 -3.63 6.94
CA TRP A 12 -13.28 -2.92 5.83
C TRP A 12 -14.55 -3.61 5.33
N LYS A 13 -14.59 -4.94 5.34
CA LYS A 13 -15.77 -5.74 4.97
C LYS A 13 -16.98 -5.39 5.84
N HIS A 14 -16.78 -5.25 7.14
CA HIS A 14 -17.83 -4.82 8.07
C HIS A 14 -18.31 -3.38 7.80
N LEU A 15 -17.45 -2.54 7.21
CA LEU A 15 -17.75 -1.17 6.82
C LEU A 15 -18.45 -1.06 5.45
N LEU A 16 -18.53 -2.12 4.63
CA LEU A 16 -19.17 -2.06 3.31
C LEU A 16 -20.69 -1.86 3.38
N GLY A 17 -21.35 -2.29 4.46
CA GLY A 17 -22.79 -2.07 4.66
C GLY A 17 -23.17 -0.63 5.06
N VAL A 18 -22.18 0.25 5.21
CA VAL A 18 -22.34 1.62 5.69
C VAL A 18 -22.30 2.58 4.49
N PRO A 19 -23.10 3.67 4.48
CA PRO A 19 -23.03 4.69 3.42
C PRO A 19 -21.61 5.24 3.22
N ILE A 20 -21.27 5.51 1.95
CA ILE A 20 -19.91 5.88 1.50
C ILE A 20 -19.31 7.01 2.35
N TYR A 21 -20.08 8.07 2.62
CA TYR A 21 -19.64 9.22 3.42
C TYR A 21 -19.31 8.85 4.87
N ILE A 22 -20.12 7.99 5.51
CA ILE A 22 -19.86 7.55 6.89
C ILE A 22 -18.62 6.66 6.91
N ARG A 23 -18.45 5.77 5.91
CA ARG A 23 -17.26 4.93 5.80
C ARG A 23 -15.97 5.74 5.67
N GLN A 24 -15.97 6.77 4.83
CA GLN A 24 -14.82 7.69 4.68
C GLN A 24 -14.47 8.38 6.00
N VAL A 25 -15.47 8.89 6.72
CA VAL A 25 -15.28 9.53 8.04
C VAL A 25 -14.68 8.55 9.05
N LEU A 26 -15.23 7.33 9.12
CA LEU A 26 -14.75 6.29 10.04
C LEU A 26 -13.32 5.87 9.73
N PHE A 27 -12.97 5.70 8.46
CA PHE A 27 -11.61 5.35 8.06
C PHE A 27 -10.63 6.45 8.39
N LEU A 28 -10.93 7.70 8.01
CA LEU A 28 -10.07 8.84 8.34
C LEU A 28 -9.91 9.01 9.84
N PHE A 29 -10.99 8.84 10.60
CA PHE A 29 -10.93 8.86 12.06
C PHE A 29 -9.95 7.80 12.60
N LEU A 30 -10.02 6.57 12.08
CA LEU A 30 -9.13 5.48 12.48
C LEU A 30 -7.67 5.76 12.11
N VAL A 31 -7.40 6.21 10.89
CA VAL A 31 -6.06 6.59 10.42
C VAL A 31 -5.48 7.71 11.29
N VAL A 32 -6.26 8.77 11.51
CA VAL A 32 -5.91 9.89 12.39
C VAL A 32 -5.60 9.35 13.79
N PHE A 33 -6.46 8.51 14.36
CA PHE A 33 -6.25 7.92 15.69
C PHE A 33 -4.93 7.13 15.78
N ILE A 34 -4.61 6.31 14.78
CA ILE A 34 -3.34 5.58 14.70
C ILE A 34 -2.16 6.54 14.62
N ILE A 35 -2.21 7.54 13.73
CA ILE A 35 -1.17 8.58 13.60
C ILE A 35 -0.95 9.28 14.94
N ARG A 36 -2.02 9.63 15.67
CA ARG A 36 -1.93 10.23 17.00
C ARG A 36 -1.17 9.33 17.97
N TYR A 37 -1.50 8.04 17.99
CA TYR A 37 -0.84 7.07 18.85
C TYR A 37 0.66 7.00 18.54
N ILE A 38 1.01 6.92 17.25
CA ILE A 38 2.40 6.89 16.78
C ILE A 38 3.13 8.17 17.22
N LEU A 39 2.57 9.35 16.93
CA LEU A 39 3.17 10.65 17.25
C LEU A 39 3.39 10.84 18.76
N ILE A 40 2.44 10.42 19.61
CA ILE A 40 2.48 10.71 21.05
C ILE A 40 3.23 9.65 21.85
N LYS A 41 3.18 8.38 21.45
CA LYS A 41 3.78 7.27 22.20
C LYS A 41 4.99 6.66 21.49
N VAL A 42 4.85 6.30 20.22
CA VAL A 42 5.88 5.54 19.50
C VAL A 42 7.09 6.41 19.19
N ILE A 43 6.90 7.60 18.62
CA ILE A 43 8.01 8.48 18.25
C ILE A 43 8.86 8.89 19.46
N PRO A 44 8.28 9.37 20.59
CA PRO A 44 9.09 9.72 21.75
C PRO A 44 9.84 8.51 22.34
N PHE A 45 9.24 7.32 22.27
CA PHE A 45 9.89 6.08 22.68
C PHE A 45 11.11 5.79 21.80
N ILE A 46 10.93 5.81 20.47
CA ILE A 46 12.02 5.58 19.50
C ILE A 46 13.14 6.62 19.65
N ILE A 47 12.80 7.90 19.78
CA ILE A 47 13.80 8.95 19.97
C ILE A 47 14.58 8.71 21.27
N LYS A 48 13.90 8.35 22.35
CA LYS A 48 14.55 8.06 23.65
C LYS A 48 15.48 6.86 23.55
N THR A 49 15.05 5.77 22.90
CA THR A 49 15.90 4.57 22.73
C THR A 49 17.08 4.84 21.81
N LEU A 50 16.86 5.57 20.71
CA LEU A 50 17.93 5.96 19.78
C LEU A 50 18.99 6.82 20.47
N ILE A 51 18.57 7.81 21.26
CA ILE A 51 19.52 8.67 21.98
C ILE A 51 20.26 7.89 23.07
N HIS A 52 19.58 6.96 23.75
CA HIS A 52 20.24 6.05 24.67
C HIS A 52 21.30 5.21 23.95
N LEU A 53 20.96 4.61 22.81
CA LEU A 53 21.87 3.80 21.99
C LEU A 53 23.07 4.62 21.49
N ILE A 54 22.84 5.82 20.96
CA ILE A 54 23.90 6.74 20.52
C ILE A 54 24.82 7.07 21.71
N SER A 55 24.25 7.40 22.87
CA SER A 55 25.04 7.71 24.05
C SER A 55 25.83 6.49 24.57
N PHE A 56 25.27 5.29 24.42
CA PHE A 56 25.95 4.04 24.76
C PHE A 56 27.13 3.81 23.81
N LEU A 57 26.93 3.91 22.49
CA LEU A 57 27.99 3.75 21.49
C LEU A 57 29.10 4.78 21.65
N LEU A 58 28.75 6.05 21.90
CA LEU A 58 29.74 7.10 22.15
C LEU A 58 30.54 6.84 23.43
N ASN A 59 29.88 6.42 24.51
CA ASN A 59 30.58 6.05 25.74
C ASN A 59 31.50 4.84 25.54
N GLN A 60 31.05 3.82 24.80
CA GLN A 60 31.89 2.67 24.46
C GLN A 60 33.10 3.10 23.62
N TRP A 61 32.91 3.99 22.66
CA TRP A 61 33.99 4.54 21.85
C TRP A 61 35.00 5.33 22.70
N VAL A 62 34.55 6.21 23.58
CA VAL A 62 35.44 6.97 24.49
C VAL A 62 36.21 6.01 25.41
N ASN A 63 35.55 5.03 26.02
CA ASN A 63 36.20 4.03 26.88
C ASN A 63 37.23 3.20 26.11
N PHE A 64 36.89 2.77 24.91
CA PHE A 64 37.80 2.02 24.04
C PHE A 64 39.04 2.84 23.68
N ASN A 65 38.86 4.10 23.27
CA ASN A 65 39.99 4.97 22.94
C ASN A 65 40.84 5.28 24.18
N GLY A 66 40.24 5.52 25.35
CA GLY A 66 40.97 5.73 26.60
C GLY A 66 41.82 4.50 26.99
N TRP A 67 41.25 3.30 26.90
CA TRP A 67 41.97 2.04 27.11
C TRP A 67 43.11 1.87 26.10
N PHE A 68 42.83 2.10 24.81
CA PHE A 68 43.81 2.00 23.73
C PHE A 68 44.97 2.99 23.91
N LEU A 69 44.67 4.25 24.24
CA LEU A 69 45.67 5.29 24.53
C LEU A 69 46.54 4.90 25.73
N ASN A 70 45.95 4.36 26.80
CA ASN A 70 46.71 3.90 27.96
C ASN A 70 47.66 2.75 27.61
N LEU A 71 47.20 1.75 26.86
CA LEU A 71 48.06 0.68 26.35
C LEU A 71 49.18 1.20 25.47
N TRP A 72 48.87 2.13 24.57
CA TRP A 72 49.86 2.72 23.69
C TRP A 72 50.90 3.54 24.45
N MET A 73 50.48 4.36 25.40
CA MET A 73 51.36 5.11 26.29
C MET A 73 52.26 4.18 27.11
N LYS A 74 51.71 3.09 27.66
CA LYS A 74 52.49 2.09 28.40
C LYS A 74 53.58 1.46 27.52
N SER A 75 53.28 1.19 26.24
CA SER A 75 54.26 0.70 25.26
C SER A 75 55.32 1.74 24.88
N ARG A 76 54.98 3.04 24.89
CA ARG A 76 55.93 4.13 24.59
C ARG A 76 56.83 4.49 25.76
N ARG A 77 56.32 4.49 27.00
CA ARG A 77 57.12 4.71 28.22
C ARG A 77 58.23 3.67 28.36
N LYS A 78 57.96 2.41 28.02
CA LYS A 78 58.98 1.34 27.96
C LYS A 78 60.07 1.56 26.91
N ARG A 79 59.81 2.40 25.91
CA ARG A 79 60.74 2.73 24.81
C ARG A 79 61.38 4.12 25.00
N ASP A 80 61.21 4.72 26.18
CA ASP A 80 61.72 6.05 26.56
C ASP A 80 61.37 7.18 25.57
N LYS A 81 60.24 7.02 24.87
CA LYS A 81 59.74 8.03 23.93
C LYS A 81 58.79 8.97 24.69
N GLY A 82 59.05 10.27 24.61
CA GLY A 82 58.21 11.32 25.19
C GLY A 82 56.76 11.32 24.69
N ILE A 83 55.92 12.14 25.35
CA ILE A 83 54.48 12.24 25.11
C ILE A 83 54.22 12.99 23.79
N PRO A 84 53.58 12.38 22.79
CA PRO A 84 53.26 13.05 21.54
C PRO A 84 52.09 14.03 21.70
N GLY A 85 52.19 15.20 21.04
CA GLY A 85 51.15 16.25 21.08
C GLY A 85 49.77 15.83 20.56
N ILE A 86 49.68 14.72 19.82
CA ILE A 86 48.40 14.17 19.34
C ILE A 86 47.49 13.70 20.49
N ILE A 87 48.04 13.43 21.68
CA ILE A 87 47.27 13.04 22.86
C ILE A 87 46.36 14.19 23.32
N ASN A 88 46.86 15.43 23.31
CA ASN A 88 46.06 16.60 23.68
C ASN A 88 44.88 16.82 22.73
N ILE A 89 45.07 16.50 21.43
CA ILE A 89 43.99 16.55 20.43
C ILE A 89 42.94 15.48 20.73
N MET A 90 43.36 14.25 21.07
CA MET A 90 42.44 13.18 21.41
C MET A 90 41.68 13.45 22.71
N GLU A 91 42.33 13.98 23.75
CA GLU A 91 41.66 14.42 24.99
C GLU A 91 40.60 15.48 24.69
N SER A 92 40.91 16.47 23.87
CA SER A 92 39.94 17.49 23.46
C SER A 92 38.72 16.91 22.73
N ILE A 93 38.91 15.88 21.88
CA ILE A 93 37.82 15.19 21.19
C ILE A 93 36.98 14.35 22.15
N MET A 94 37.61 13.70 23.14
CA MET A 94 36.90 12.94 24.18
C MET A 94 36.06 13.85 25.07
N ASP A 95 36.58 15.03 25.45
CA ASP A 95 35.83 16.00 26.23
C ASP A 95 34.65 16.57 25.43
N LEU A 96 34.86 16.93 24.15
CA LEU A 96 33.78 17.42 23.29
C LEU A 96 32.67 16.37 23.10
N THR A 97 33.03 15.10 22.95
CA THR A 97 32.06 14.01 22.77
C THR A 97 31.29 13.74 24.06
N THR A 98 31.95 13.70 25.23
CA THR A 98 31.26 13.53 26.51
C THR A 98 30.32 14.71 26.80
N GLU A 99 30.77 15.96 26.58
CA GLU A 99 29.93 17.14 26.74
C GLU A 99 28.71 17.10 25.78
N GLY A 100 28.94 16.74 24.51
CA GLY A 100 27.88 16.57 23.52
C GLY A 100 26.81 15.55 23.96
N THR A 101 27.23 14.40 24.51
CA THR A 101 26.27 13.39 25.00
C THR A 101 25.45 13.86 26.19
N THR A 102 26.03 14.63 27.11
CA THR A 102 25.30 15.16 28.27
C THR A 102 24.29 16.22 27.86
N ARG A 103 24.63 17.09 26.91
CA ARG A 103 23.71 18.06 26.31
C ARG A 103 22.53 17.34 25.63
N LEU A 104 22.79 16.30 24.84
CA LEU A 104 21.78 15.46 24.21
C LEU A 104 20.83 14.81 25.23
N LYS A 105 21.37 14.21 26.30
CA LYS A 105 20.56 13.62 27.38
C LYS A 105 19.69 14.66 28.08
N ARG A 106 20.21 15.87 28.31
CA ARG A 106 19.46 16.97 28.92
C ARG A 106 18.28 17.40 28.06
N LEU A 107 18.47 17.58 26.75
CA LEU A 107 17.42 17.95 25.81
C LEU A 107 16.27 16.93 25.74
N VAL A 108 16.56 15.65 25.99
CA VAL A 108 15.55 14.58 26.06
C VAL A 108 14.86 14.50 27.41
N ALA A 109 15.61 14.75 28.49
CA ALA A 109 15.11 14.68 29.86
C ALA A 109 14.15 15.84 30.19
N GLU A 110 14.39 17.02 29.60
CA GLU A 110 13.44 18.11 29.66
C GLU A 110 12.14 17.69 28.98
N LYS A 111 11.09 17.46 29.79
CA LYS A 111 9.75 17.09 29.30
C LYS A 111 9.38 18.05 28.16
N PRO A 112 9.19 17.56 26.93
CA PRO A 112 9.01 18.47 25.81
C PRO A 112 7.70 19.25 26.04
N LYS A 113 7.82 20.55 26.32
CA LYS A 113 6.69 21.51 26.36
C LYS A 113 5.90 21.47 25.04
N PHE A 114 6.51 20.94 23.98
CA PHE A 114 5.90 20.55 22.72
C PHE A 114 4.66 19.66 22.89
N LYS A 115 4.63 18.75 23.86
CA LYS A 115 3.54 17.76 24.03
C LYS A 115 2.17 18.39 24.24
N THR A 116 2.09 19.53 24.95
CA THR A 116 0.82 20.22 25.22
C THR A 116 0.37 21.12 24.08
N LYS A 117 1.29 21.87 23.45
CA LYS A 117 0.96 22.71 22.29
C LYS A 117 0.58 21.86 21.07
N PHE A 118 1.35 20.81 20.79
CA PHE A 118 1.11 19.91 19.66
C PHE A 118 -0.22 19.17 19.77
N LYS A 119 -0.65 18.78 20.99
CA LYS A 119 -1.94 18.11 21.19
C LYS A 119 -3.12 19.00 20.80
N LYS A 120 -3.03 20.33 20.99
CA LYS A 120 -4.09 21.27 20.62
C LYS A 120 -4.14 21.48 19.11
N THR A 121 -3.00 21.73 18.46
CA THR A 121 -2.95 21.93 17.00
C THR A 121 -3.38 20.68 16.25
N TYR A 122 -2.89 19.52 16.67
CA TYR A 122 -3.28 18.22 16.09
C TYR A 122 -4.79 17.99 16.14
N LYS A 123 -5.45 18.31 17.27
CA LYS A 123 -6.90 18.11 17.41
C LYS A 123 -7.69 18.90 16.35
N TRP A 124 -7.31 20.15 16.10
CA TRP A 124 -7.97 20.99 15.11
C TRP A 124 -7.71 20.51 13.69
N VAL A 125 -6.46 20.19 13.36
CA VAL A 125 -6.09 19.63 12.04
C VAL A 125 -6.82 18.31 11.78
N ALA A 126 -6.90 17.43 12.77
CA ALA A 126 -7.64 16.18 12.68
C ALA A 126 -9.13 16.39 12.37
N ILE A 127 -9.79 17.33 13.06
CA ILE A 127 -11.21 17.64 12.82
C ILE A 127 -11.42 18.18 11.40
N ILE A 128 -10.54 19.09 10.95
CA ILE A 128 -10.59 19.65 9.60
C ILE A 128 -10.42 18.55 8.55
N ILE A 129 -9.51 17.59 8.77
CA ILE A 129 -9.31 16.47 7.84
C ILE A 129 -10.54 15.55 7.84
N ILE A 130 -11.03 15.13 9.01
CA ILE A 130 -12.12 14.16 9.12
C ILE A 130 -13.43 14.70 8.52
N ILE A 131 -13.73 15.99 8.70
CA ILE A 131 -14.97 16.61 8.22
C ILE A 131 -14.79 17.23 6.85
N GLY A 132 -13.66 17.91 6.63
CA GLY A 132 -13.38 18.63 5.39
C GLY A 132 -13.09 17.71 4.21
N PHE A 133 -12.47 16.55 4.43
CA PHE A 133 -12.16 15.62 3.34
C PHE A 133 -13.42 15.03 2.67
N PRO A 134 -14.40 14.47 3.40
CA PRO A 134 -15.66 14.05 2.78
C PRO A 134 -16.37 15.22 2.10
N PHE A 135 -16.42 16.40 2.73
CA PHE A 135 -17.06 17.58 2.14
C PHE A 135 -16.42 17.96 0.80
N LEU A 136 -15.09 17.96 0.70
CA LEU A 136 -14.36 18.25 -0.54
C LEU A 136 -14.58 17.16 -1.60
N TYR A 137 -14.59 15.89 -1.19
CA TYR A 137 -14.85 14.76 -2.08
C TYR A 137 -16.21 14.91 -2.80
N TYR A 138 -17.27 15.24 -2.05
CA TYR A 138 -18.60 15.43 -2.62
C TYR A 138 -18.76 16.74 -3.38
N SER A 139 -18.12 17.81 -2.92
CA SER A 139 -18.25 19.11 -3.58
C SER A 139 -17.47 19.18 -4.89
N GLN A 140 -16.36 18.45 -5.00
CA GLN A 140 -15.44 18.51 -6.15
C GLN A 140 -14.88 17.13 -6.51
N PRO A 141 -15.67 16.28 -7.20
CA PRO A 141 -15.25 14.92 -7.57
C PRO A 141 -14.08 14.91 -8.58
N GLN A 142 -13.87 15.97 -9.35
CA GLN A 142 -12.78 16.06 -10.33
C GLN A 142 -11.37 16.21 -9.72
N LEU A 143 -11.24 16.47 -8.41
CA LEU A 143 -9.93 16.63 -7.77
C LEU A 143 -9.13 15.31 -7.83
N GLU A 144 -7.82 15.44 -7.98
CA GLU A 144 -6.89 14.29 -7.98
C GLU A 144 -6.99 13.46 -6.69
N VAL A 145 -7.28 14.12 -5.56
CA VAL A 145 -7.45 13.48 -4.26
C VAL A 145 -8.67 12.57 -4.23
N SER A 146 -9.77 12.97 -4.86
CA SER A 146 -10.99 12.16 -4.97
C SER A 146 -10.77 10.93 -5.84
N LYS A 147 -10.09 11.10 -6.98
CA LYS A 147 -9.72 9.98 -7.86
C LYS A 147 -8.83 8.95 -7.17
N LYS A 148 -7.82 9.40 -6.43
CA LYS A 148 -6.95 8.52 -5.64
C LYS A 148 -7.73 7.78 -4.55
N TRP A 149 -8.76 8.41 -3.99
CA TRP A 149 -9.66 7.74 -3.05
C TRP A 149 -10.45 6.63 -3.73
N ASP A 150 -11.00 6.89 -4.91
CA ASP A 150 -11.74 5.89 -5.69
C ASP A 150 -10.85 4.70 -6.08
N ASP A 151 -9.59 4.94 -6.44
CA ASP A 151 -8.61 3.89 -6.72
C ASP A 151 -8.35 3.00 -5.49
N VAL A 152 -8.20 3.61 -4.32
CA VAL A 152 -8.02 2.88 -3.05
C VAL A 152 -9.28 2.09 -2.70
N GLU A 153 -10.45 2.69 -2.84
CA GLU A 153 -11.72 2.01 -2.56
C GLU A 153 -11.94 0.82 -3.51
N GLY A 154 -11.67 1.01 -4.80
CA GLY A 154 -11.75 -0.04 -5.81
C GLY A 154 -10.77 -1.18 -5.52
N TRP A 155 -9.54 -0.88 -5.10
CA TRP A 155 -8.56 -1.87 -4.69
C TRP A 155 -9.01 -2.68 -3.47
N VAL A 156 -9.54 -2.03 -2.43
CA VAL A 156 -9.98 -2.70 -1.19
C VAL A 156 -11.22 -3.56 -1.41
N VAL A 157 -12.20 -3.05 -2.16
CA VAL A 157 -13.41 -3.80 -2.54
C VAL A 157 -13.04 -4.99 -3.41
N GLY A 158 -12.13 -4.80 -4.37
CA GLY A 158 -11.63 -5.87 -5.23
C GLY A 158 -11.04 -7.04 -4.44
N HIS A 159 -10.25 -6.76 -3.40
CA HIS A 159 -9.67 -7.80 -2.52
C HIS A 159 -10.71 -8.49 -1.62
N SER A 160 -11.66 -7.72 -1.09
CA SER A 160 -12.71 -8.25 -0.21
C SER A 160 -13.66 -9.22 -0.93
N LEU A 161 -13.82 -9.03 -2.25
CA LEU A 161 -14.62 -9.90 -3.11
C LEU A 161 -13.87 -11.18 -3.53
N THR A 162 -12.54 -11.22 -3.44
CA THR A 162 -11.73 -12.40 -3.79
C THR A 162 -11.52 -13.37 -2.63
N GLU A 163 -11.65 -12.95 -1.37
CA GLU A 163 -11.34 -13.79 -0.19
C GLU A 163 -12.55 -14.39 0.54
N THR A 164 -13.78 -14.11 0.11
CA THR A 164 -14.94 -14.75 0.74
C THR A 164 -15.29 -16.05 0.01
N PRO A 165 -15.38 -17.23 0.66
CA PRO A 165 -16.04 -18.41 0.09
C PRO A 165 -17.58 -18.27 0.05
N ALA A 166 -18.05 -17.03 -0.11
CA ALA A 166 -19.44 -16.67 -0.37
C ALA A 166 -19.50 -16.01 -1.75
N THR A 167 -19.09 -16.77 -2.74
CA THR A 167 -19.70 -16.79 -4.08
C THR A 167 -21.10 -17.42 -3.97
N THR A 168 -21.88 -17.06 -2.95
CA THR A 168 -23.23 -17.60 -2.73
C THR A 168 -24.08 -16.46 -2.16
N SER A 169 -25.08 -16.07 -2.95
CA SER A 169 -26.18 -15.15 -2.64
C SER A 169 -26.12 -13.67 -3.09
N ALA A 170 -25.18 -13.25 -3.95
CA ALA A 170 -25.39 -12.02 -4.76
C ALA A 170 -24.79 -12.04 -6.18
N LYS A 171 -24.32 -13.21 -6.61
CA LYS A 171 -24.01 -13.57 -8.01
C LYS A 171 -24.66 -14.92 -8.33
N GLU A 172 -25.97 -14.99 -8.14
CA GLU A 172 -26.82 -15.82 -9.01
C GLU A 172 -27.13 -14.85 -10.17
N GLU A 173 -26.50 -14.94 -11.34
CA GLU A 173 -26.37 -16.08 -12.24
C GLU A 173 -25.01 -16.07 -12.96
N LYS A 174 -24.66 -17.21 -13.57
CA LYS A 174 -23.50 -17.48 -14.45
C LYS A 174 -22.20 -17.93 -13.76
N ASN A 175 -22.26 -19.13 -13.19
CA ASN A 175 -21.27 -20.16 -13.50
C ASN A 175 -21.94 -21.54 -13.43
N GLN A 176 -22.67 -21.89 -14.49
CA GLN A 176 -22.62 -23.27 -14.94
C GLN A 176 -21.41 -23.34 -15.86
N GLU A 177 -20.32 -23.96 -15.37
CA GLU A 177 -19.35 -24.63 -16.23
C GLU A 177 -20.08 -25.77 -16.97
N GLY A 178 -20.89 -25.37 -17.96
CA GLY A 178 -21.31 -26.20 -19.06
C GLY A 178 -20.32 -25.94 -20.20
N ASN A 179 -19.83 -27.00 -20.80
CA ASN A 179 -18.84 -27.04 -21.86
C ASN A 179 -19.44 -26.49 -23.18
N VAL A 180 -19.98 -25.27 -23.18
CA VAL A 180 -20.72 -24.69 -24.31
C VAL A 180 -19.70 -24.24 -25.35
N LYS A 181 -19.65 -25.01 -26.44
CA LYS A 181 -18.77 -24.73 -27.56
C LYS A 181 -19.50 -23.83 -28.54
N VAL A 182 -18.79 -22.82 -29.03
CA VAL A 182 -19.28 -21.86 -30.01
C VAL A 182 -18.58 -22.16 -31.32
N SER A 183 -19.37 -22.30 -32.39
CA SER A 183 -18.88 -22.44 -33.76
C SER A 183 -19.52 -21.39 -34.67
N LEU A 184 -18.96 -21.21 -35.86
CA LEU A 184 -19.53 -20.34 -36.88
C LEU A 184 -20.84 -20.92 -37.41
N ARG A 185 -21.84 -20.06 -37.63
CA ARG A 185 -23.05 -20.44 -38.38
C ARG A 185 -22.70 -20.78 -39.83
N GLU A 186 -23.44 -21.71 -40.42
CA GLU A 186 -23.30 -22.06 -41.83
C GLU A 186 -23.53 -20.82 -42.72
N GLY A 187 -22.64 -20.59 -43.69
CA GLY A 187 -22.69 -19.46 -44.62
C GLY A 187 -21.75 -18.28 -44.33
N TYR A 188 -20.90 -18.37 -43.29
CA TYR A 188 -19.87 -17.37 -42.99
C TYR A 188 -18.46 -17.94 -43.14
N ASP A 189 -17.57 -17.20 -43.81
CA ASP A 189 -16.18 -17.61 -44.08
C ASP A 189 -15.22 -17.43 -42.87
N GLY A 190 -15.68 -16.72 -41.83
CA GLY A 190 -14.91 -16.47 -40.61
C GLY A 190 -15.49 -15.33 -39.78
N VAL A 191 -15.05 -15.23 -38.52
CA VAL A 191 -15.43 -14.10 -37.64
C VAL A 191 -14.23 -13.59 -36.87
N TYR A 192 -14.11 -12.27 -36.80
CA TYR A 192 -13.07 -11.62 -36.00
C TYR A 192 -13.40 -11.67 -34.52
N ILE A 193 -12.43 -12.10 -33.74
CA ILE A 193 -12.43 -12.02 -32.28
C ILE A 193 -11.75 -10.72 -31.88
N ARG A 194 -12.46 -9.89 -31.12
CA ARG A 194 -12.10 -8.50 -30.87
C ARG A 194 -11.72 -8.24 -29.42
N GLU A 195 -10.90 -7.22 -29.22
CA GLU A 195 -10.51 -6.81 -27.86
C GLU A 195 -11.67 -6.25 -27.04
N LYS A 196 -12.61 -5.56 -27.71
CA LYS A 196 -13.79 -4.95 -27.10
C LYS A 196 -15.05 -5.31 -27.90
N PRO A 197 -16.24 -5.32 -27.27
CA PRO A 197 -17.51 -5.59 -27.94
C PRO A 197 -17.98 -4.37 -28.74
N SER A 198 -17.27 -4.05 -29.81
CA SER A 198 -17.55 -2.90 -30.69
C SER A 198 -17.08 -3.18 -32.13
N LEU A 199 -17.77 -2.57 -33.09
CA LEU A 199 -17.41 -2.62 -34.51
C LEU A 199 -16.14 -1.82 -34.85
N ASP A 200 -15.68 -0.95 -33.94
CA ASP A 200 -14.44 -0.18 -34.10
C ASP A 200 -13.26 -0.77 -33.31
N ALA A 201 -13.49 -1.88 -32.60
CA ALA A 201 -12.45 -2.53 -31.79
C ALA A 201 -11.40 -3.24 -32.66
N LYS A 202 -10.16 -3.27 -32.15
CA LYS A 202 -9.05 -3.98 -32.79
C LYS A 202 -9.33 -5.49 -32.85
N ASP A 203 -9.09 -6.06 -34.03
CA ASP A 203 -9.17 -7.51 -34.25
C ASP A 203 -7.94 -8.21 -33.65
N LEU A 204 -8.17 -9.22 -32.82
CA LEU A 204 -7.13 -9.99 -32.13
C LEU A 204 -6.80 -11.29 -32.88
N GLU A 205 -7.81 -11.95 -33.43
CA GLU A 205 -7.70 -13.24 -34.13
C GLU A 205 -8.93 -13.46 -35.02
N ILE A 206 -8.85 -14.40 -35.97
CA ILE A 206 -9.99 -14.86 -36.77
C ILE A 206 -10.35 -16.27 -36.32
N LEU A 207 -11.61 -16.50 -35.99
CA LEU A 207 -12.15 -17.86 -35.86
C LEU A 207 -12.56 -18.34 -37.25
N GLY A 208 -11.91 -19.40 -37.74
CA GLY A 208 -12.14 -19.96 -39.07
C GLY A 208 -13.23 -21.03 -39.12
N VAL A 209 -13.68 -21.38 -40.34
CA VAL A 209 -14.69 -22.42 -40.57
C VAL A 209 -14.22 -23.76 -40.00
N GLY A 210 -15.06 -24.38 -39.16
CA GLY A 210 -14.76 -25.64 -38.48
C GLY A 210 -13.96 -25.51 -37.18
N GLU A 211 -13.54 -24.29 -36.81
CA GLU A 211 -12.95 -24.02 -35.50
C GLU A 211 -14.02 -23.82 -34.44
N GLN A 212 -13.69 -24.20 -33.21
CA GLN A 212 -14.58 -24.08 -32.05
C GLN A 212 -13.88 -23.24 -31.00
N ALA A 213 -14.62 -22.31 -30.41
CA ALA A 213 -14.20 -21.51 -29.27
C ALA A 213 -15.04 -21.86 -28.04
N THR A 214 -14.47 -21.74 -26.86
CA THR A 214 -15.16 -21.99 -25.60
C THR A 214 -15.87 -20.71 -25.16
N TYR A 215 -17.18 -20.78 -24.94
CA TYR A 215 -17.92 -19.64 -24.39
C TYR A 215 -17.60 -19.45 -22.92
N LEU A 216 -17.21 -18.23 -22.53
CA LEU A 216 -16.83 -17.90 -21.16
C LEU A 216 -17.99 -17.29 -20.35
N ASN A 217 -19.25 -17.54 -20.74
CA ASN A 217 -20.45 -17.08 -20.06
C ASN A 217 -20.58 -15.56 -19.87
N GLN A 218 -19.76 -14.76 -20.55
CA GLN A 218 -19.91 -13.30 -20.57
C GLN A 218 -20.56 -12.86 -21.88
N GLU A 219 -21.55 -11.99 -21.76
CA GLU A 219 -22.16 -11.35 -22.92
C GLU A 219 -22.34 -9.86 -22.65
N GLN A 220 -22.21 -9.04 -23.69
CA GLN A 220 -22.41 -7.61 -23.60
C GLN A 220 -23.23 -7.15 -24.80
N GLN A 221 -24.30 -6.41 -24.55
CA GLN A 221 -25.12 -5.82 -25.60
C GLN A 221 -24.63 -4.41 -25.90
N VAL A 222 -24.23 -4.17 -27.15
CA VAL A 222 -23.78 -2.88 -27.66
C VAL A 222 -24.42 -2.69 -29.04
N GLU A 223 -25.12 -1.58 -29.26
CA GLU A 223 -25.66 -1.19 -30.58
C GLU A 223 -26.45 -2.31 -31.28
N ASP A 224 -27.39 -2.95 -30.56
CA ASP A 224 -28.23 -4.07 -31.04
C ASP A 224 -27.47 -5.34 -31.47
N ILE A 225 -26.24 -5.48 -30.99
CA ILE A 225 -25.44 -6.69 -31.15
C ILE A 225 -25.12 -7.23 -29.76
N THR A 226 -25.50 -8.49 -29.52
CA THR A 226 -25.02 -9.26 -28.38
C THR A 226 -23.65 -9.81 -28.71
N TRP A 227 -22.65 -9.39 -27.95
CA TRP A 227 -21.29 -9.91 -28.02
C TRP A 227 -21.11 -11.01 -26.99
N LEU A 228 -20.45 -12.09 -27.38
CA LEU A 228 -20.10 -13.22 -26.54
C LEU A 228 -18.60 -13.19 -26.28
N TYR A 229 -18.18 -13.41 -25.05
CA TYR A 229 -16.77 -13.57 -24.72
C TYR A 229 -16.37 -15.03 -24.88
N VAL A 230 -15.34 -15.27 -25.70
CA VAL A 230 -14.91 -16.61 -26.08
C VAL A 230 -13.40 -16.77 -25.92
N GLU A 231 -12.96 -18.01 -25.67
CA GLU A 231 -11.57 -18.43 -25.63
C GLU A 231 -11.27 -19.40 -26.78
N LEU A 232 -10.27 -19.10 -27.59
CA LEU A 232 -9.81 -20.00 -28.64
C LEU A 232 -8.88 -21.08 -28.07
N LYS A 233 -8.64 -22.14 -28.85
CA LYS A 233 -7.67 -23.22 -28.54
C LYS A 233 -6.24 -22.72 -28.28
N ASN A 234 -5.87 -21.56 -28.81
CA ASN A 234 -4.55 -20.96 -28.60
C ASN A 234 -4.43 -20.16 -27.29
N GLY A 235 -5.48 -20.15 -26.44
CA GLY A 235 -5.53 -19.44 -25.16
C GLY A 235 -5.80 -17.94 -25.27
N LYS A 236 -5.98 -17.40 -26.49
CA LYS A 236 -6.41 -16.01 -26.68
C LYS A 236 -7.91 -15.88 -26.39
N LYS A 237 -8.29 -14.75 -25.81
CA LYS A 237 -9.66 -14.43 -25.40
C LYS A 237 -10.11 -13.13 -26.07
N GLY A 238 -11.39 -13.06 -26.42
CA GLY A 238 -11.97 -11.85 -26.97
C GLY A 238 -13.46 -11.97 -27.23
N TRP A 239 -14.01 -10.92 -27.85
CA TRP A 239 -15.44 -10.75 -28.09
C TRP A 239 -15.80 -11.13 -29.51
N VAL A 240 -16.88 -11.89 -29.66
CA VAL A 240 -17.44 -12.31 -30.95
C VAL A 240 -18.94 -12.01 -31.00
N SER A 241 -19.46 -11.64 -32.17
CA SER A 241 -20.89 -11.32 -32.32
C SER A 241 -21.75 -12.59 -32.34
N ASN A 242 -22.78 -12.65 -31.48
CA ASN A 242 -23.78 -13.72 -31.43
C ASN A 242 -24.59 -13.87 -32.73
N LYS A 243 -24.57 -12.86 -33.62
CA LYS A 243 -25.26 -12.95 -34.92
C LYS A 243 -24.61 -13.96 -35.86
N ILE A 244 -23.31 -14.20 -35.70
CA ILE A 244 -22.48 -14.96 -36.66
C ILE A 244 -22.09 -16.34 -36.09
N VAL A 245 -22.27 -16.54 -34.78
CA VAL A 245 -21.91 -17.78 -34.11
C VAL A 245 -23.12 -18.51 -33.55
N GLU A 246 -22.99 -19.83 -33.38
CA GLU A 246 -23.98 -20.71 -32.80
C GLU A 246 -23.41 -21.42 -31.57
N ARG A 247 -24.26 -21.58 -30.55
CA ARG A 247 -23.90 -22.26 -29.30
C ARG A 247 -24.31 -23.72 -29.39
N HIS A 248 -23.36 -24.62 -29.21
CA HIS A 248 -23.60 -26.05 -29.03
C HIS A 248 -23.50 -26.38 -27.54
N GLN A 249 -24.61 -26.86 -26.98
CA GLN A 249 -24.70 -27.39 -25.62
C GLN A 249 -24.38 -28.88 -25.60
#